data_AF-A0A0E9LZG4-F1
#
_entry.id   AF-A0A0E9LZG4-F1
#
_cell.length_a   1.000
_cell.length_b   1.000
_cell.length_c   1.000
_cell.angle_alpha   90.00
_cell.angle_beta   90.00
_cell.angle_gamma   90.00
#
_symmetry.space_group_name_H-M   'P 1'
#
loop_
_entity.id
_entity.type
_entity.pdbx_description
1 polymer ?
#
loop_
_entity_poly.entity_id
_entity_poly.type
_entity_poly.pdbx_seq_one_letter_code
_entity_poly.pdbx_strand_id
1 'polypeptide(L)'
;MPAILKGLMEKMEEGPLTGSYARDIRVCVYDGKMHPVDSNEISFKLAGRNAFRTAFKEAGPKILEPVYEVEVRVPGDRMGDVMSDLQGRRAIIEGMSSEKGFEVIKPKCRLRK
;
A
#
# COMPACT_ATOMS: atom_id res chain seq x y z
N MET A 1 14.37 23.82 -0.01
CA MET A 1 13.39 22.87 0.57
C MET A 1 12.34 22.35 -0.41
N PRO A 2 11.56 23.18 -1.15
CA PRO A 2 10.47 22.68 -1.99
C PRO A 2 10.92 21.74 -3.12
N ALA A 3 12.11 21.99 -3.70
CA ALA A 3 12.72 21.12 -4.71
C ALA A 3 12.96 19.68 -4.23
N ILE A 4 13.41 19.52 -2.98
CA ILE A 4 13.67 18.22 -2.35
C ILE A 4 12.35 17.49 -2.17
N LEU A 5 11.33 18.17 -1.62
CA LEU A 5 9.99 17.61 -1.45
C LEU A 5 9.41 17.13 -2.78
N LYS A 6 9.51 17.94 -3.83
CA LYS A 6 9.05 17.57 -5.17
C LYS A 6 9.75 16.32 -5.69
N GLY A 7 11.07 16.22 -5.50
CA GLY A 7 11.84 15.02 -5.86
C GLY A 7 11.40 13.78 -5.08
N LEU A 8 11.14 13.92 -3.78
CA LEU A 8 10.62 12.83 -2.94
C LEU A 8 9.24 12.38 -3.40
N MET A 9 8.29 13.30 -3.58
CA MET A 9 6.91 12.98 -3.98
C MET A 9 6.85 12.26 -5.32
N GLU A 10 7.61 12.71 -6.33
CA GLU A 10 7.70 12.02 -7.62
C GLU A 10 8.20 10.57 -7.47
N LYS A 11 9.16 10.32 -6.57
CA LYS A 11 9.65 8.96 -6.33
C LYS A 11 8.74 8.13 -5.42
N MET A 12 7.86 8.77 -4.64
CA MET A 12 6.82 8.07 -3.87
C MET A 12 5.67 7.60 -4.76
N GLU A 13 5.36 8.31 -5.85
CA GLU A 13 4.38 7.84 -6.85
C GLU A 13 4.86 6.57 -7.56
N GLU A 14 6.15 6.54 -7.91
CA GLU A 14 6.78 5.39 -8.56
C GLU A 14 7.81 4.74 -7.63
N GLY A 15 7.33 3.84 -6.76
CA GLY A 15 8.14 3.16 -5.76
C GLY A 15 9.36 2.44 -6.34
N PRO A 16 10.56 2.53 -5.72
CA PRO A 16 11.81 2.00 -6.25
C PRO A 16 11.87 0.47 -6.49
N LEU A 17 10.96 -0.33 -5.91
CA LEU A 17 10.96 -1.79 -6.07
C LEU A 17 10.03 -2.29 -7.18
N THR A 18 8.77 -1.86 -7.15
CA THR A 18 7.72 -2.44 -8.01
C THR A 18 7.06 -1.41 -8.93
N GLY A 19 7.51 -0.14 -8.89
CA GLY A 19 6.81 0.97 -9.54
C GLY A 19 5.43 1.27 -8.93
N SER A 20 5.08 0.61 -7.83
CA SER A 20 3.83 0.85 -7.09
C SER A 20 3.98 2.04 -6.15
N TYR A 21 2.85 2.64 -5.76
CA TYR A 21 2.84 3.76 -4.82
C TYR A 21 3.48 3.38 -3.48
N ALA A 22 4.43 4.21 -3.03
CA ALA A 22 5.02 4.11 -1.71
C ALA A 22 4.15 4.91 -0.72
N ARG A 23 3.55 4.22 0.24
CA ARG A 23 2.64 4.79 1.26
C ARG A 23 3.18 4.55 2.67
N ASP A 24 2.68 5.33 3.62
CA ASP A 24 3.03 5.25 5.04
C ASP A 24 4.51 5.50 5.36
N ILE A 25 5.11 6.50 4.69
CA ILE A 25 6.50 6.88 4.86
C ILE A 25 6.60 8.27 5.47
N ARG A 26 7.43 8.41 6.50
CA ARG A 26 7.85 9.70 7.05
C ARG A 26 9.28 9.99 6.59
N VAL A 27 9.49 11.18 6.04
CA VAL A 27 10.83 11.64 5.63
C VAL A 27 11.22 12.85 6.49
N CYS A 28 12.39 12.79 7.10
CA CYS A 28 12.96 13.89 7.87
C CYS A 28 14.31 14.29 7.27
N VAL A 29 14.41 15.54 6.81
CA VAL A 29 15.66 16.13 6.33
C VAL A 29 16.23 16.98 7.46
N TYR A 30 17.38 16.57 8.00
CA TYR A 30 17.99 17.21 9.16
C TYR A 30 19.38 17.80 8.88
N ASP A 31 20.02 17.42 7.77
CA ASP A 31 21.33 17.91 7.37
C ASP A 31 21.43 18.05 5.83
N GLY A 32 22.33 18.92 5.37
CA GLY A 32 22.59 19.18 3.96
C GLY A 32 23.63 20.27 3.74
N LYS A 33 24.35 20.20 2.61
CA LYS A 33 25.31 21.21 2.17
C LYS A 33 24.89 21.78 0.82
N MET A 34 25.19 23.05 0.61
CA MET A 34 24.89 23.77 -0.62
C MET A 34 26.15 24.46 -1.12
N HIS A 35 26.41 24.35 -2.42
CA HIS A 35 27.44 25.11 -3.13
C HIS A 35 26.77 26.18 -3.99
N PRO A 36 27.10 27.48 -3.83
CA PRO A 36 26.38 28.58 -4.47
C PRO A 36 26.46 28.57 -6.00
N VAL A 37 27.44 27.89 -6.59
CA VAL A 37 27.66 27.81 -8.05
C VAL A 37 27.02 26.59 -8.71
N ASP A 38 27.02 25.43 -8.04
CA ASP A 38 26.55 24.15 -8.64
C ASP A 38 25.21 23.64 -8.07
N SER A 39 24.71 24.28 -7.01
CA SER A 39 23.46 23.87 -6.36
C SER A 39 22.26 24.63 -6.92
N ASN A 40 21.63 24.03 -7.92
CA ASN A 40 20.37 24.51 -8.48
C ASN A 40 19.19 23.64 -8.02
N GLU A 41 17.98 24.04 -8.40
CA GLU A 41 16.74 23.34 -8.04
C GLU A 41 16.73 21.87 -8.49
N ILE A 42 17.24 21.60 -9.70
CA ILE A 42 17.30 20.26 -10.29
C ILE A 42 18.27 19.38 -9.49
N SER A 43 19.41 19.92 -9.07
CA SER A 43 20.39 19.22 -8.23
C SER A 43 19.76 18.75 -6.92
N PHE A 44 19.02 19.62 -6.22
CA PHE A 44 18.34 19.26 -4.96
C PHE A 44 17.22 18.24 -5.16
N LYS A 45 16.47 18.36 -6.25
CA LYS A 45 15.43 17.41 -6.63
C LYS A 45 16.02 16.02 -6.88
N LEU A 46 17.12 15.95 -7.63
CA LEU A 46 17.83 14.69 -7.92
C LEU A 46 18.44 14.09 -6.67
N ALA A 47 19.05 14.91 -5.80
CA ALA A 47 19.59 14.48 -4.53
C ALA A 47 18.50 13.85 -3.63
N GLY A 48 17.33 14.48 -3.52
CA GLY A 48 16.18 13.94 -2.78
C GLY A 48 15.70 12.59 -3.32
N ARG A 49 15.61 12.47 -4.65
CA ARG A 49 15.24 11.20 -5.32
C ARG A 49 16.22 10.07 -5.03
N ASN A 50 17.52 10.35 -5.10
CA ASN A 50 18.56 9.36 -4.86
C ASN A 50 18.61 8.96 -3.38
N ALA A 51 18.54 9.94 -2.47
CA ALA A 51 18.49 9.68 -1.03
C ALA A 51 17.30 8.79 -0.65
N PHE A 52 16.11 9.09 -1.18
CA PHE A 52 14.93 8.25 -0.95
C PHE A 52 15.08 6.85 -1.51
N ARG A 53 15.63 6.70 -2.72
CA ARG A 53 15.83 5.38 -3.33
C ARG A 53 16.74 4.49 -2.48
N THR A 54 17.84 5.03 -1.96
CA THR A 54 18.77 4.27 -1.12
C THR A 54 18.13 3.94 0.23
N ALA A 55 17.60 4.95 0.92
CA ALA A 55 16.94 4.76 2.22
C ALA A 55 15.75 3.79 2.15
N PHE A 56 14.95 3.88 1.08
CA PHE A 56 13.80 2.99 0.89
C PHE A 56 14.21 1.53 0.72
N LYS A 57 15.37 1.24 0.10
CA LYS A 57 15.87 -0.13 -0.03
C LYS A 57 16.41 -0.67 1.29
N GLU A 58 17.12 0.16 2.03
CA GLU A 58 17.68 -0.20 3.35
C GLU A 58 16.59 -0.39 4.40
N ALA A 59 15.45 0.30 4.27
CA ALA A 59 14.33 0.20 5.19
C ALA A 59 13.57 -1.15 5.16
N GLY A 60 13.94 -2.09 4.28
CA GLY A 60 13.26 -3.40 4.16
C GLY A 60 11.80 -3.28 3.72
N PRO A 61 11.53 -2.66 2.57
CA PRO A 61 10.18 -2.32 2.14
C PRO A 61 9.37 -3.59 1.82
N LYS A 62 8.09 -3.58 2.18
CA LYS A 62 7.16 -4.68 1.94
C LYS A 62 6.09 -4.27 0.93
N ILE A 63 5.70 -5.20 0.08
CA ILE A 63 4.60 -5.00 -0.87
C ILE A 63 3.30 -5.14 -0.09
N LEU A 64 2.44 -4.13 -0.22
CA LEU A 64 1.09 -4.13 0.31
C LEU A 64 0.11 -4.50 -0.81
N GLU A 65 -0.89 -5.30 -0.48
CA GLU A 65 -2.03 -5.63 -1.34
C GLU A 65 -3.32 -5.05 -0.73
N PRO A 66 -4.27 -4.59 -1.56
CA PRO A 66 -5.54 -4.10 -1.04
C PRO A 66 -6.37 -5.26 -0.48
N VAL A 67 -6.83 -5.08 0.75
CA VAL A 67 -7.76 -5.99 1.43
C VAL A 67 -9.15 -5.34 1.43
N TYR A 68 -10.13 -6.07 0.92
CA TYR A 68 -11.53 -5.65 0.90
C TYR A 68 -12.29 -6.38 1.99
N GLU A 69 -13.11 -5.62 2.70
CA GLU A 69 -14.15 -6.17 3.55
C GLU A 69 -15.41 -6.34 2.69
N VAL A 70 -15.87 -7.58 2.56
CA VAL A 70 -17.05 -7.92 1.76
C VAL A 70 -18.14 -8.41 2.70
N GLU A 71 -19.40 -8.12 2.40
CA GLU A 71 -20.54 -8.73 3.07
C GLU A 71 -21.26 -9.64 2.08
N VAL A 72 -21.35 -10.93 2.41
CA VAL A 72 -22.01 -11.93 1.56
C VAL A 72 -23.25 -12.42 2.28
N ARG A 73 -24.41 -12.31 1.63
CA ARG A 73 -25.69 -12.83 2.13
C ARG A 73 -26.06 -14.05 1.31
N VAL A 74 -26.19 -15.19 1.98
CA VAL A 74 -26.52 -16.46 1.35
C VAL A 74 -27.65 -17.14 2.08
N PRO A 75 -28.60 -17.77 1.36
CA PRO A 75 -29.55 -18.67 2.02
C PRO A 75 -28.80 -19.90 2.58
N GLY A 76 -29.28 -20.44 3.70
CA GLY A 76 -28.54 -21.44 4.50
C GLY A 76 -28.20 -22.73 3.75
N ASP A 77 -28.95 -23.07 2.71
CA ASP A 77 -28.71 -24.22 1.82
C ASP A 77 -27.44 -24.09 0.98
N ARG A 78 -26.95 -22.88 0.72
CA ARG A 78 -25.75 -22.59 -0.11
C ARG A 78 -24.56 -22.06 0.67
N MET A 79 -24.67 -22.00 2.00
CA MET A 79 -23.60 -21.51 2.87
C MET A 79 -22.29 -22.29 2.66
N GLY A 80 -22.37 -23.62 2.55
CA GLY A 80 -21.18 -24.48 2.40
C GLY A 80 -20.36 -24.18 1.14
N ASP A 81 -21.05 -24.00 0.01
CA ASP A 81 -20.39 -23.69 -1.28
C ASP A 81 -19.68 -22.34 -1.23
N VAL A 82 -20.32 -21.33 -0.64
CA VAL A 82 -19.73 -19.99 -0.49
C VAL A 82 -18.54 -20.00 0.47
N MET A 83 -18.61 -20.75 1.57
CA MET A 83 -17.48 -20.91 2.49
C MET A 83 -16.27 -21.55 1.78
N SER A 84 -16.52 -22.53 0.90
CA SER A 84 -15.48 -23.17 0.10
C SER A 84 -14.82 -22.20 -0.89
N ASP A 85 -15.61 -21.38 -1.61
CA ASP A 85 -15.06 -20.37 -2.53
C ASP A 85 -14.23 -19.31 -1.79
N LEU A 86 -14.71 -18.83 -0.64
CA LEU A 86 -13.99 -17.86 0.19
C LEU A 86 -12.65 -18.40 0.70
N GLN A 87 -12.61 -19.67 1.14
CA GLN A 87 -11.36 -20.33 1.52
C GLN A 87 -10.40 -20.47 0.33
N GLY A 88 -10.91 -20.81 -0.86
CA GLY A 88 -10.13 -20.84 -2.11
C GLY A 88 -9.48 -19.50 -2.45
N ARG A 89 -10.15 -18.38 -2.13
CA ARG A 89 -9.63 -17.02 -2.30
C ARG A 89 -8.68 -16.56 -1.18
N ARG A 90 -8.36 -17.44 -0.22
CA ARG A 90 -7.56 -17.10 0.99
C ARG A 90 -8.18 -15.95 1.78
N ALA A 91 -9.51 -15.88 1.81
CA ALA A 91 -10.25 -14.92 2.60
C ALA A 91 -10.22 -15.31 4.09
N ILE A 92 -10.25 -14.30 4.95
CA ILE A 92 -10.29 -14.48 6.41
C ILE A 92 -11.69 -14.11 6.87
N ILE A 93 -12.40 -15.04 7.49
CA ILE A 93 -13.76 -14.81 7.98
C ILE A 93 -13.66 -14.16 9.35
N GLU A 94 -14.17 -12.93 9.49
CA GLU A 94 -14.14 -12.19 10.76
C GLU A 94 -15.38 -12.44 11.61
N GLY A 95 -16.51 -12.75 10.96
CA GLY A 95 -17.75 -13.01 11.66
C GLY A 95 -18.85 -13.51 10.74
N MET A 96 -19.86 -14.10 11.38
CA MET A 96 -21.05 -14.63 10.73
C MET A 96 -22.27 -14.31 11.58
N SER A 97 -23.37 -13.94 10.95
CA SER A 97 -24.65 -13.63 11.63
C SER A 97 -25.83 -14.06 10.77
N SER A 98 -26.88 -14.57 11.39
CA SER A 98 -28.11 -14.93 10.70
C SER A 98 -29.11 -13.78 10.75
N GLU A 99 -29.60 -13.34 9.60
CA GLU A 99 -30.55 -12.24 9.46
C GLU A 99 -31.70 -12.62 8.51
N LYS A 100 -32.95 -12.61 9.01
CA LYS A 100 -34.18 -12.85 8.21
C LYS A 100 -34.14 -14.11 7.33
N GLY A 101 -33.57 -15.21 7.86
CA GLY A 101 -33.46 -16.49 7.12
C GLY A 101 -32.28 -16.57 6.15
N PHE A 102 -31.43 -15.54 6.10
CA PHE A 102 -30.16 -15.55 5.38
C PHE A 102 -28.99 -15.59 6.35
N GLU A 103 -27.92 -16.25 5.95
CA GLU A 103 -26.64 -16.19 6.60
C GLU A 103 -25.81 -15.05 6.01
N VAL A 104 -25.34 -14.15 6.86
CA VAL A 104 -24.48 -13.02 6.51
C VAL A 104 -23.07 -13.34 6.96
N ILE A 105 -22.13 -13.39 6.03
CA ILE A 105 -20.72 -13.69 6.27
C ILE A 105 -19.91 -12.43 5.94
N LYS A 106 -18.99 -12.05 6.84
CA LYS A 106 -18.09 -10.91 6.64
C LYS A 106 -16.64 -11.37 6.46
N PRO A 107 -16.23 -11.72 5.21
CA PRO A 107 -14.86 -12.04 4.91
C PRO A 107 -14.01 -10.81 4.56
N LYS A 108 -12.76 -10.82 5.02
CA LYS A 108 -11.67 -10.02 4.47
C LYS A 108 -10.99 -10.76 3.33
N CYS A 109 -11.17 -10.25 2.12
CA CYS A 109 -10.67 -10.83 0.89
C CYS A 109 -9.53 -9.99 0.32
N ARG A 110 -8.48 -10.64 -0.18
CA ARG A 110 -7.41 -9.98 -0.93
C ARG A 110 -7.81 -9.88 -2.39
N LEU A 111 -7.74 -8.69 -2.97
CA LEU A 111 -7.99 -8.53 -4.40
C LEU A 111 -6.77 -9.01 -5.18
N ARG A 112 -6.92 -10.17 -5.83
CA ARG A 112 -5.91 -10.65 -6.79
C ARG A 112 -6.24 -10.04 -8.16
N LYS A 113 -5.28 -9.33 -8.76
CA LYS A 113 -5.33 -9.04 -10.20
C LYS A 113 -5.09 -10.31 -11.01
#